data_AF-A0A7U5Y219-F1
#
_entry.id   AF-A0A7U5Y219-F1
#
_cell.length_a   1.000
_cell.length_b   1.000
_cell.length_c   1.000
_cell.angle_alpha   90.00
_cell.angle_beta   90.00
_cell.angle_gamma   90.00
#
_symmetry.space_group_name_H-M   'P 1'
#
loop_
_entity.id
_entity.type
_entity.pdbx_description
1 polymer ?
#
loop_
_entity_poly.entity_id
_entity_poly.type
_entity_poly.pdbx_seq_one_letter_code
_entity_poly.pdbx_strand_id
1 'polypeptide(L)'
;MNHKIDALTQLWQIGRVRIVCMTGDTHKDERQAQRRVLRVSAAVVLPGHEICYGVRTENVSSSGLAVRMPRALAIGTKIELTFVLATAAGPVPISLTAAVVHTMLSGDTWLTGVSILKIADQHRAIIGAYCAGRH
;
A
#
# COMPACT_ATOMS: atom_id res chain seq x y z
N MET A 1 -7.42 29.43 -41.56
CA MET A 1 -8.74 30.08 -41.42
C MET A 1 -9.36 29.50 -40.15
N ASN A 2 -9.13 30.09 -38.97
CA ASN A 2 -10.02 31.06 -38.29
C ASN A 2 -11.50 30.62 -38.35
N HIS A 3 -12.21 30.34 -37.26
CA HIS A 3 -12.37 31.20 -36.09
C HIS A 3 -13.07 30.49 -34.89
N LYS A 4 -12.68 30.93 -33.68
CA LYS A 4 -13.50 31.21 -32.47
C LYS A 4 -14.04 30.04 -31.64
N ILE A 5 -13.43 29.85 -30.46
CA ILE A 5 -14.17 29.71 -29.20
C ILE A 5 -13.58 30.71 -28.22
N ASP A 6 -14.48 31.40 -27.53
CA ASP A 6 -14.32 32.73 -26.97
C ASP A 6 -13.40 32.82 -25.75
N ALA A 7 -12.49 33.79 -25.80
CA ALA A 7 -11.79 34.31 -24.64
C ALA A 7 -12.47 35.61 -24.21
N LEU A 8 -13.25 35.58 -23.12
CA LEU A 8 -13.59 36.78 -22.38
C LEU A 8 -13.36 36.58 -20.88
N THR A 9 -12.34 37.30 -20.47
CA THR A 9 -11.81 37.66 -19.16
C THR A 9 -12.87 38.11 -18.15
N GLN A 10 -12.67 37.77 -16.87
CA GLN A 10 -12.92 38.76 -15.81
C GLN A 10 -11.82 38.68 -14.74
N LEU A 11 -10.88 39.62 -14.86
CA LEU A 11 -9.97 40.04 -13.80
C LEU A 11 -10.80 40.79 -12.75
N TRP A 12 -10.79 40.30 -11.52
CA TRP A 12 -11.00 41.14 -10.35
C TRP A 12 -9.70 41.16 -9.56
N GLN A 13 -9.11 42.35 -9.51
CA GLN A 13 -7.80 42.61 -8.95
C GLN A 13 -8.00 43.31 -7.61
N ILE A 14 -8.20 42.55 -6.53
CA ILE A 14 -8.04 43.03 -5.16
C ILE A 14 -7.47 41.90 -4.31
N GLY A 15 -6.24 42.08 -3.80
CA GLY A 15 -5.65 41.21 -2.77
C GLY A 15 -4.80 40.05 -3.29
N ARG A 16 -3.48 40.13 -3.04
CA ARG A 16 -2.50 39.06 -3.26
C ARG A 16 -2.86 37.78 -2.47
N VAL A 17 -3.53 36.82 -3.09
CA VAL A 17 -3.27 35.37 -2.94
C VAL A 17 -3.72 34.69 -4.24
N ARG A 18 -2.76 34.22 -5.06
CA ARG A 18 -3.06 33.29 -6.15
C ARG A 18 -3.18 31.90 -5.54
N ILE A 19 -4.39 31.50 -5.15
CA ILE A 19 -4.70 30.07 -5.06
C ILE A 19 -5.03 29.64 -6.48
N VAL A 20 -4.00 29.18 -7.19
CA VAL A 20 -4.24 28.39 -8.40
C VAL A 20 -4.77 27.06 -7.90
N CYS A 21 -6.09 26.91 -7.86
CA CYS A 21 -6.71 25.60 -7.82
C CYS A 21 -6.36 24.91 -9.13
N MET A 22 -5.23 24.20 -9.15
CA MET A 22 -4.97 23.22 -10.20
C MET A 22 -6.06 22.15 -10.04
N THR A 23 -7.00 22.18 -10.97
CA THR A 23 -7.93 21.10 -11.28
C THR A 23 -7.19 19.77 -11.13
N GLY A 24 -7.72 18.93 -10.24
CA GLY A 24 -7.04 17.75 -9.73
C GLY A 24 -6.31 16.99 -10.82
N ASP A 25 -5.00 16.84 -10.62
CA ASP A 25 -4.26 15.72 -11.16
C ASP A 25 -5.04 14.47 -10.73
N THR A 26 -5.79 13.92 -11.67
CA THR A 26 -6.21 12.53 -11.62
C THR A 26 -4.93 11.73 -11.71
N HIS A 27 -4.28 11.55 -10.56
CA HIS A 27 -3.25 10.56 -10.37
C HIS A 27 -3.91 9.24 -10.78
N LYS A 28 -3.66 8.80 -12.02
CA LYS A 28 -4.11 7.50 -12.49
C LYS A 28 -3.54 6.52 -11.47
N ASP A 29 -4.43 5.89 -10.71
CA ASP A 29 -4.06 4.81 -9.82
C ASP A 29 -3.66 3.64 -10.74
N GLU A 30 -2.41 3.61 -11.20
CA GLU A 30 -1.83 2.55 -12.05
C GLU A 30 -1.68 1.22 -11.29
N ARG A 31 -2.48 1.02 -10.24
CA ARG A 31 -2.48 -0.18 -9.43
C ARG A 31 -3.15 -1.29 -10.22
N GLN A 32 -2.32 -2.21 -10.70
CA GLN A 32 -2.75 -3.42 -11.38
C GLN A 32 -3.55 -4.38 -10.48
N ALA A 33 -3.48 -4.24 -9.15
CA ALA A 33 -4.15 -5.12 -8.20
C ALA A 33 -4.99 -4.34 -7.18
N GLN A 34 -6.25 -4.77 -7.01
CA GLN A 34 -7.16 -4.25 -5.99
C GLN A 34 -6.59 -4.52 -4.60
N ARG A 35 -6.48 -3.46 -3.78
CA ARG A 35 -6.06 -3.57 -2.38
C ARG A 35 -7.27 -3.62 -1.48
N ARG A 36 -7.23 -4.51 -0.49
CA ARG A 36 -8.19 -4.54 0.60
C ARG A 36 -7.52 -4.19 1.92
N VAL A 37 -8.27 -3.49 2.77
CA VAL A 37 -7.84 -3.20 4.14
C VAL A 37 -7.64 -4.52 4.87
N LEU A 38 -6.48 -4.69 5.49
CA LEU A 38 -6.16 -5.83 6.33
C LEU A 38 -5.42 -5.26 7.53
N ARG A 39 -6.06 -5.25 8.70
CA ARG A 39 -5.52 -4.65 9.93
C ARG A 39 -5.32 -5.73 10.99
N VAL A 40 -4.28 -6.54 10.79
CA VAL A 40 -3.92 -7.62 11.71
C VAL A 40 -2.50 -7.44 12.22
N SER A 41 -2.21 -8.04 13.36
CA SER A 41 -0.84 -8.17 13.84
C SER A 41 -0.06 -9.10 12.91
N ALA A 42 1.18 -8.74 12.64
CA ALA A 42 2.11 -9.53 11.87
C ALA A 42 3.48 -9.54 12.55
N ALA A 43 4.26 -10.57 12.25
CA ALA A 43 5.65 -10.73 12.60
C ALA A 43 6.49 -10.48 11.35
N VAL A 44 7.51 -9.62 11.47
CA VAL A 44 8.49 -9.38 10.42
C VAL A 44 9.87 -9.79 10.90
N VAL A 45 10.52 -10.68 10.14
CA VAL A 45 11.90 -11.11 10.37
C VAL A 45 12.77 -10.53 9.26
N LEU A 46 13.88 -9.90 9.66
CA LEU A 46 14.85 -9.33 8.73
C LEU A 46 15.99 -10.32 8.46
N PRO A 47 16.57 -10.36 7.26
CA PRO A 47 17.68 -11.24 6.92
C PRO A 47 18.87 -11.00 7.86
N GLY A 48 19.43 -12.08 8.40
CA GLY A 48 20.58 -12.00 9.32
C GLY A 48 20.26 -11.43 10.70
N HIS A 49 18.98 -11.24 11.03
CA HIS A 49 18.55 -10.80 12.35
C HIS A 49 17.66 -11.88 12.99
N GLU A 50 17.95 -12.22 14.25
CA GLU A 50 17.04 -13.02 15.09
C GLU A 50 15.85 -12.19 15.60
N ILE A 51 15.90 -10.87 15.41
CA ILE A 51 14.89 -9.94 15.92
C ILE A 51 13.64 -10.01 15.03
N CYS A 52 12.55 -10.47 15.63
CA CYS A 52 11.20 -10.40 15.08
C CYS A 52 10.51 -9.09 15.51
N TYR A 53 10.06 -8.29 14.55
CA TYR A 53 9.25 -7.11 14.82
C TYR A 53 7.77 -7.48 14.86
N GLY A 54 7.09 -7.14 15.96
CA GLY A 54 5.63 -7.11 16.01
C GLY A 54 5.12 -5.86 15.30
N VAL A 55 4.42 -6.03 14.19
CA VAL A 55 3.93 -4.93 13.33
C VAL A 55 2.44 -5.08 13.06
N ARG A 56 1.84 -4.06 12.45
CA ARG A 56 0.46 -4.12 11.95
C ARG A 56 0.43 -3.98 10.44
N THR A 57 -0.38 -4.80 9.78
CA THR A 57 -0.71 -4.62 8.37
C THR A 57 -1.70 -3.45 8.21
N GLU A 58 -1.69 -2.80 7.05
CA GLU A 58 -2.67 -1.76 6.69
C GLU A 58 -3.59 -2.24 5.56
N ASN A 59 -2.99 -2.81 4.50
CA ASN A 59 -3.71 -3.36 3.36
C ASN A 59 -2.92 -4.49 2.70
N VAL A 60 -3.63 -5.30 1.91
CA VAL A 60 -3.11 -6.44 1.16
C VAL A 60 -3.69 -6.47 -0.25
N SER A 61 -2.91 -6.96 -1.21
CA SER A 61 -3.34 -7.35 -2.54
C SER A 61 -2.77 -8.73 -2.89
N SER A 62 -3.06 -9.24 -4.08
CA SER A 62 -2.45 -10.48 -4.60
C SER A 62 -0.94 -10.37 -4.86
N SER A 63 -0.40 -9.14 -4.95
CA SER A 63 0.99 -8.85 -5.32
C SER A 63 1.82 -8.25 -4.19
N GLY A 64 1.20 -7.74 -3.14
CA GLY A 64 1.90 -6.99 -2.11
C GLY A 64 1.06 -6.70 -0.88
N LEU A 65 1.69 -6.09 0.11
CA LEU A 65 1.01 -5.58 1.29
C LEU A 65 1.71 -4.34 1.83
N ALA A 66 1.03 -3.61 2.71
CA ALA A 66 1.60 -2.52 3.47
C ALA A 66 1.61 -2.84 4.96
N VAL A 67 2.72 -2.53 5.63
CA VAL A 67 2.91 -2.73 7.07
C VAL A 67 3.43 -1.46 7.74
N ARG A 68 3.11 -1.30 9.03
CA ARG A 68 3.64 -0.24 9.88
C ARG A 68 4.85 -0.74 10.66
N MET A 69 6.02 -0.26 10.31
CA MET A 69 7.30 -0.57 10.95
C MET A 69 7.69 0.53 11.96
N PRO A 70 8.43 0.19 13.04
CA PRO A 70 8.96 1.19 13.97
C PRO A 70 10.17 1.97 13.42
N ARG A 71 10.73 1.53 12.29
CA ARG A 71 11.87 2.19 11.63
C ARG A 71 11.75 2.09 10.11
N ALA A 72 12.44 2.98 9.42
CA ALA A 72 12.56 2.90 7.97
C ALA A 72 13.32 1.62 7.55
N LEU A 73 12.81 0.95 6.52
CA LEU A 73 13.52 -0.13 5.83
C LEU A 73 13.98 0.36 4.46
N ALA A 74 15.19 -0.04 4.07
CA ALA A 74 15.74 0.27 2.75
C ALA A 74 14.95 -0.46 1.65
N ILE A 75 14.74 0.21 0.52
CA ILE A 75 14.12 -0.39 -0.66
C ILE A 75 14.98 -1.57 -1.14
N GLY A 76 14.34 -2.66 -1.56
CA GLY A 76 14.99 -3.91 -1.94
C GLY A 76 15.31 -4.84 -0.78
N THR A 77 15.16 -4.40 0.48
CA THR A 77 15.33 -5.28 1.64
C THR A 77 14.33 -6.43 1.55
N LYS A 78 14.84 -7.67 1.53
CA LYS A 78 14.01 -8.87 1.62
C LYS A 78 13.58 -9.05 3.07
N ILE A 79 12.33 -9.43 3.31
CA ILE A 79 11.80 -9.69 4.64
C ILE A 79 10.98 -10.98 4.61
N GLU A 80 10.91 -11.66 5.74
CA GLU A 80 9.93 -12.70 5.98
C GLU A 80 8.80 -12.13 6.82
N LEU A 81 7.57 -12.42 6.44
CA LEU A 81 6.39 -11.85 7.04
C LEU A 81 5.39 -12.96 7.35
N THR A 82 4.92 -12.99 8.59
CA THR A 82 3.91 -13.95 9.05
C THR A 82 2.75 -13.23 9.72
N PHE A 83 1.52 -13.59 9.38
CA PHE A 83 0.31 -13.02 9.97
C PHE A 83 -0.82 -14.05 9.94
N VAL A 84 -1.92 -13.77 10.65
CA VAL A 84 -3.12 -14.61 10.61
C VAL A 84 -4.21 -13.90 9.84
N LEU A 85 -4.76 -14.58 8.84
CA LEU A 85 -5.89 -14.11 8.04
C LEU A 85 -7.16 -14.84 8.47
N ALA A 86 -8.19 -14.11 8.88
CA ALA A 86 -9.49 -14.69 9.18
C ALA A 86 -10.24 -15.04 7.88
N THR A 87 -10.74 -16.26 7.80
CA THR A 87 -11.58 -16.77 6.70
C THR A 87 -12.85 -17.40 7.27
N ALA A 88 -13.84 -17.70 6.44
CA ALA A 88 -15.07 -18.40 6.82
C ALA A 88 -14.81 -19.79 7.40
N ALA A 89 -13.73 -20.45 6.98
CA ALA A 89 -13.31 -21.74 7.52
C ALA A 89 -12.52 -21.62 8.84
N GLY A 90 -12.16 -20.41 9.26
CA GLY A 90 -11.37 -20.12 10.45
C GLY A 90 -10.10 -19.30 10.17
N PRO A 91 -9.30 -19.03 11.22
CA PRO A 91 -8.03 -18.31 11.10
C PRO A 91 -6.97 -19.17 10.40
N VAL A 92 -6.31 -18.60 9.39
CA VAL A 92 -5.24 -19.25 8.65
C VAL A 92 -3.92 -18.48 8.83
N PRO A 93 -2.85 -19.13 9.34
CA PRO A 93 -1.53 -18.51 9.39
C PRO A 93 -0.93 -18.44 7.98
N ILE A 94 -0.48 -17.26 7.59
CA ILE A 94 0.13 -16.98 6.30
C ILE A 94 1.57 -16.54 6.53
N SER A 95 2.51 -17.25 5.90
CA SER A 95 3.93 -16.87 5.83
C SER A 95 4.34 -16.63 4.38
N LEU A 96 5.09 -15.55 4.16
CA LEU A 96 5.59 -15.15 2.84
C LEU A 96 6.94 -14.44 2.93
N THR A 97 7.68 -14.44 1.83
CA THR A 97 8.87 -13.60 1.61
C THR A 97 8.49 -12.43 0.72
N ALA A 98 8.88 -11.22 1.09
CA ALA A 98 8.61 -10.01 0.34
C ALA A 98 9.85 -9.12 0.23
N ALA A 99 9.85 -8.18 -0.72
CA ALA A 99 10.85 -7.13 -0.82
C ALA A 99 10.21 -5.76 -0.58
N VAL A 100 10.89 -4.90 0.16
CA VAL A 100 10.47 -3.51 0.37
C VAL A 100 10.50 -2.76 -0.96
N VAL A 101 9.37 -2.16 -1.34
CA VAL A 101 9.25 -1.36 -2.57
C VAL A 101 9.20 0.14 -2.30
N HIS A 102 8.66 0.54 -1.15
CA HIS A 102 8.72 1.92 -0.68
C HIS A 102 8.55 1.97 0.84
N THR A 103 9.03 3.06 1.43
CA THR A 103 8.91 3.35 2.85
C THR A 103 8.61 4.85 2.99
N MET A 104 7.59 5.21 3.77
CA MET A 104 7.17 6.59 3.99
C MET A 104 6.87 6.80 5.48
N LEU A 105 7.29 7.93 6.05
CA LEU A 105 6.92 8.30 7.42
C LEU A 105 5.45 8.72 7.46
N SER A 106 4.66 8.12 8.36
CA SER A 106 3.23 8.38 8.52
C SER A 106 2.92 8.50 10.01
N GLY A 107 2.90 9.73 10.52
CA GLY A 107 2.84 10.00 11.95
C GLY A 107 4.16 9.64 12.64
N ASP A 108 4.10 8.75 13.62
CA ASP A 108 5.24 8.22 14.38
C ASP A 108 5.75 6.87 13.85
N THR A 109 5.11 6.32 12.83
CA THR A 109 5.43 4.99 12.27
C THR A 109 5.78 5.07 10.79
N TRP A 110 6.54 4.09 10.32
CA TRP A 110 6.93 3.97 8.92
C TRP A 110 5.95 3.07 8.20
N LEU A 111 5.22 3.61 7.24
CA LEU A 111 4.42 2.83 6.32
C LEU A 111 5.35 2.25 5.25
N THR A 112 5.54 0.94 5.31
CA THR A 112 6.41 0.20 4.39
C THR A 112 5.56 -0.67 3.49
N GLY A 113 5.59 -0.38 2.19
CA GLY A 113 5.01 -1.23 1.16
C GLY A 113 5.98 -2.30 0.73
N VAL A 114 5.49 -3.53 0.59
CA VAL A 114 6.29 -4.69 0.19
C VAL A 114 5.63 -5.43 -0.97
N SER A 115 6.45 -5.98 -1.86
CA SER A 115 6.03 -6.84 -2.97
C SER A 115 6.32 -8.30 -2.62
N ILE A 116 5.35 -9.18 -2.81
CA ILE A 116 5.46 -10.61 -2.49
C ILE A 116 6.39 -11.28 -3.50
N LEU A 117 7.50 -11.83 -3.00
CA LEU A 117 8.45 -12.62 -3.80
C LEU A 117 8.11 -14.10 -3.81
N LYS A 118 7.77 -14.65 -2.64
CA LYS A 118 7.49 -16.08 -2.46
C LYS A 118 6.37 -16.27 -1.45
N ILE A 119 5.42 -17.14 -1.80
CA ILE A 119 4.29 -17.55 -0.96
C ILE A 119 3.80 -18.90 -1.49
N ALA A 120 3.27 -19.76 -0.60
CA ALA A 120 2.64 -21.00 -1.03
C ALA A 120 1.39 -20.73 -1.88
N ASP A 121 1.13 -21.55 -2.90
CA ASP A 121 0.00 -21.35 -3.83
C ASP A 121 -1.35 -21.35 -3.11
N GLN A 122 -1.52 -22.21 -2.11
CA GLN A 122 -2.70 -22.23 -1.25
C GLN A 122 -2.89 -20.89 -0.54
N HIS A 123 -1.84 -20.32 0.06
CA HIS A 123 -1.91 -19.02 0.73
C HIS A 123 -2.19 -17.88 -0.27
N ARG A 124 -1.61 -17.95 -1.48
CA ARG A 124 -1.90 -17.00 -2.55
C ARG A 124 -3.36 -17.04 -2.95
N ALA A 125 -3.96 -18.22 -3.08
CA ALA A 125 -5.37 -18.39 -3.39
C ALA A 125 -6.27 -17.80 -2.28
N ILE A 126 -5.94 -18.04 -1.01
CA ILE A 126 -6.67 -17.48 0.14
C ILE A 126 -6.62 -15.94 0.15
N ILE A 127 -5.43 -15.35 -0.03
CA ILE A 127 -5.29 -13.88 -0.13
C ILE A 127 -6.09 -13.36 -1.33
N GLY A 128 -6.05 -14.06 -2.47
CA GLY A 128 -6.84 -13.69 -3.65
C GLY A 128 -8.34 -13.71 -3.40
N ALA A 129 -8.84 -14.74 -2.71
CA ALA A 129 -10.23 -14.85 -2.30
C ALA A 129 -10.64 -13.73 -1.33
N TYR A 130 -9.77 -13.45 -0.34
CA TYR A 130 -9.94 -12.32 0.58
C TYR A 130 -10.03 -10.98 -0.15
N CYS A 131 -9.08 -10.71 -1.06
CA CYS A 131 -9.04 -9.49 -1.88
C CYS A 131 -10.31 -9.32 -2.73
N ALA A 132 -10.86 -10.43 -3.25
CA ALA A 132 -12.08 -10.45 -4.04
C ALA A 132 -13.38 -10.39 -3.20
N GLY A 133 -13.32 -10.42 -1.87
CA GLY A 133 -14.53 -10.47 -1.03
C GLY A 133 -15.20 -11.82 -0.91
N ARG A 134 -14.50 -12.90 -1.27
CA ARG A 134 -14.99 -14.29 -1.27
C ARG A 134 -14.35 -15.12 -0.14
N HIS A 135 -14.35 -14.59 1.09
CA HIS A 135 -13.60 -15.13 2.23
C HIS A 135 -14.53 -15.39 3.41
#